data_AF-A0A950TX62-F1
#
_entry.id   AF-A0A950TX62-F1
#
_cell.length_a   1.000
_cell.length_b   1.000
_cell.length_c   1.000
_cell.angle_alpha   90.00
_cell.angle_beta   90.00
_cell.angle_gamma   90.00
#
_symmetry.space_group_name_H-M   'P 1'
#
loop_
_entity.id
_entity.type
_entity.pdbx_description
1 polymer ?
#
loop_
_entity_poly.entity_id
_entity_poly.type
_entity_poly.pdbx_seq_one_letter_code
_entity_poly.pdbx_strand_id
1 'polypeptide(L)' 'LAGRLQETDTAAYLSGILIGHEVRSAMAGSEGMVVHVIGAPELTALYARAISACGGFAERHDGEAAARGLALIGERTVWN' A
#
# COMPACT_ATOMS: atom_id res chain seq x y z
N LEU A 1 -22.90 -15.29 4.03
CA LEU A 1 -22.83 -14.00 3.32
C LEU A 1 -24.18 -13.73 2.66
N ALA A 2 -25.18 -13.36 3.47
CA ALA A 2 -26.60 -13.40 3.14
C ALA A 2 -27.09 -12.09 2.48
N GLY A 3 -27.05 -11.97 1.15
CA GLY A 3 -27.76 -10.90 0.40
C GLY A 3 -27.32 -9.44 0.67
N ARG A 4 -26.23 -9.21 1.42
CA ARG A 4 -25.77 -7.86 1.81
C ARG A 4 -24.70 -7.27 0.88
N LEU A 5 -24.25 -8.01 -0.13
CA LEU A 5 -23.23 -7.58 -1.10
C LEU A 5 -23.82 -7.77 -2.50
N GLN A 6 -23.85 -6.71 -3.29
CA GLN A 6 -24.14 -6.79 -4.72
C GLN A 6 -22.97 -7.51 -5.41
N GLU A 7 -23.22 -8.31 -6.45
CA GLU A 7 -22.17 -9.07 -7.15
C GLU A 7 -21.02 -8.17 -7.62
N THR A 8 -21.33 -6.96 -8.07
CA THR A 8 -20.37 -5.94 -8.50
C THR A 8 -19.43 -5.45 -7.38
N ASP A 9 -19.88 -5.49 -6.11
CA ASP A 9 -19.08 -5.05 -4.96
C ASP A 9 -18.17 -6.16 -4.42
N THR A 10 -18.33 -7.40 -4.89
CA THR A 10 -17.61 -8.57 -4.37
C THR A 10 -16.10 -8.43 -4.53
N ALA A 11 -15.64 -7.91 -5.68
CA ALA A 11 -14.21 -7.73 -5.94
C ALA A 11 -13.58 -6.65 -5.03
N ALA A 12 -14.26 -5.51 -4.87
CA ALA A 12 -13.81 -4.43 -3.98
C ALA A 12 -13.82 -4.88 -2.51
N TYR A 13 -14.85 -5.63 -2.10
CA TYR A 13 -14.96 -6.19 -0.76
C TYR A 13 -13.85 -7.21 -0.45
N LEU A 14 -13.58 -8.14 -1.38
CA LEU A 14 -12.50 -9.11 -1.24
C LEU A 14 -11.14 -8.41 -1.17
N SER A 15 -10.89 -7.42 -2.04
CA SER A 15 -9.66 -6.63 -2.02
C SER A 15 -9.46 -5.94 -0.66
N GLY A 16 -10.51 -5.33 -0.10
CA GLY A 16 -10.46 -4.71 1.22
C GLY A 16 -10.10 -5.69 2.36
N ILE A 17 -10.64 -6.91 2.34
CA ILE A 17 -10.29 -7.95 3.33
C ILE A 17 -8.82 -8.32 3.23
N LEU A 18 -8.32 -8.54 2.01
CA LEU A 18 -6.94 -8.96 1.79
C LEU A 18 -5.95 -7.87 2.20
N ILE A 19 -6.18 -6.62 1.76
CA ILE A 19 -5.35 -5.47 2.13
C ILE A 19 -5.35 -5.27 3.64
N GLY A 20 -6.52 -5.34 4.28
CA GLY A 20 -6.62 -5.21 5.73
C GLY A 20 -5.89 -6.32 6.49
N HIS A 21 -5.93 -7.56 5.99
CA HIS A 21 -5.19 -8.67 6.57
C HIS A 21 -3.67 -8.49 6.47
N GLU A 22 -3.20 -8.12 5.27
CA GLU A 22 -1.78 -7.85 5.01
C GLU A 22 -1.25 -6.72 5.89
N VAL A 23 -1.93 -5.57 5.91
CA VAL A 23 -1.50 -4.41 6.69
C VAL A 23 -1.50 -4.71 8.18
N ARG A 24 -2.52 -5.39 8.72
CA ARG A 24 -2.53 -5.77 10.14
C ARG A 24 -1.35 -6.66 10.50
N SER A 25 -0.98 -7.59 9.62
CA SER A 25 0.18 -8.46 9.84
C SER A 25 1.49 -7.68 9.77
N ALA A 26 1.62 -6.76 8.81
CA ALA A 26 2.82 -5.96 8.61
C ALA A 26 3.02 -4.91 9.72
N MET A 27 1.93 -4.39 10.27
CA MET A 27 1.94 -3.35 11.32
C MET A 27 2.09 -3.90 12.75
N ALA A 28 2.14 -5.23 12.93
CA ALA A 28 2.25 -5.82 14.26
C ALA A 28 3.51 -5.30 14.99
N GLY A 29 3.32 -4.55 16.07
CA GLY A 29 4.40 -3.94 16.85
C GLY A 29 5.00 -2.65 16.24
N SER A 30 4.39 -2.08 15.21
CA SER A 30 4.82 -0.85 14.53
C SER A 30 3.81 0.29 14.68
N GLU A 31 3.07 0.32 15.79
CA GLU A 31 2.09 1.36 16.10
C GLU A 31 2.76 2.74 16.15
N GLY A 32 2.11 3.77 15.58
CA GLY A 32 2.64 5.12 15.52
C GLY A 32 3.75 5.36 14.49
N MET A 33 4.18 4.34 13.74
CA MET A 33 5.21 4.49 12.71
C MET A 33 4.67 5.13 11.43
N VAL A 34 5.54 5.86 10.74
CA VAL A 34 5.29 6.33 9.38
C VAL A 34 5.60 5.20 8.40
N VAL A 35 4.63 4.88 7.55
CA VAL A 35 4.71 3.87 6.50
C VAL A 35 4.66 4.56 5.15
N HIS A 36 5.74 4.44 4.39
CA HIS A 36 5.80 4.96 3.03
C HIS A 36 5.17 3.97 2.07
N VAL A 37 4.13 4.40 1.35
CA VAL A 37 3.38 3.58 0.40
C VAL A 37 3.62 4.12 -1.00
N ILE A 38 4.17 3.28 -1.87
CA ILE A 38 4.59 3.66 -3.23
C ILE A 38 3.73 2.86 -4.22
N GLY A 39 3.11 3.53 -5.19
CA GLY A 39 2.33 2.84 -6.23
C GLY A 39 1.24 3.70 -6.85
N ALA A 40 0.27 3.05 -7.50
CA ALA A 40 -0.86 3.74 -8.12
C ALA A 40 -1.71 4.52 -7.09
N PRO A 41 -2.21 5.72 -7.42
CA PRO A 41 -2.91 6.59 -6.48
C PRO A 41 -4.10 5.93 -5.76
N GLU A 42 -4.88 5.13 -6.49
CA GLU A 42 -6.07 4.46 -5.98
C GLU A 42 -5.72 3.35 -5.00
N LEU A 43 -4.66 2.59 -5.30
CA LEU A 43 -4.20 1.50 -4.46
C LEU A 43 -3.51 2.03 -3.19
N THR A 44 -2.65 3.03 -3.32
CA THR A 44 -2.00 3.67 -2.16
C THR A 44 -3.02 4.30 -1.21
N ALA A 45 -4.16 4.79 -1.73
CA ALA A 45 -5.26 5.28 -0.89
C ALA A 45 -5.94 4.16 -0.08
N LEU A 46 -6.12 2.96 -0.65
CA LEU A 46 -6.68 1.80 0.08
C LEU A 46 -5.74 1.35 1.20
N TYR A 47 -4.43 1.27 0.91
CA TYR A 47 -3.42 0.94 1.90
C TYR A 47 -3.32 2.00 3.00
N ALA A 48 -3.37 3.29 2.65
CA ALA A 48 -3.34 4.36 3.63
C ALA A 48 -4.48 4.24 4.64
N ARG A 49 -5.70 3.92 4.17
CA ARG A 49 -6.85 3.69 5.05
C ARG A 49 -6.62 2.52 6.01
N ALA A 50 -6.09 1.40 5.51
CA ALA A 50 -5.81 0.23 6.32
C ALA A 50 -4.70 0.49 7.36
N ILE A 51 -3.65 1.22 6.99
CA ILE A 51 -2.53 1.59 7.86
C ILE A 51 -3.02 2.49 9.00
N SER A 52 -3.83 3.50 8.66
CA SER A 52 -4.44 4.38 9.66
C SER A 52 -5.39 3.63 10.60
N ALA A 53 -6.13 2.64 10.09
CA ALA A 53 -6.96 1.76 10.94
C ALA A 53 -6.13 0.88 11.89
N CYS A 54 -4.85 0.64 11.58
CA CYS A 54 -3.89 -0.08 12.42
C CYS A 54 -3.03 0.87 13.30
N GLY A 55 -3.35 2.17 13.35
CA GLY A 55 -2.63 3.14 14.19
C GLY A 55 -1.32 3.66 13.62
N GLY A 56 -1.04 3.44 12.33
CA GLY A 56 0.11 4.00 11.62
C GLY A 56 -0.21 5.27 10.82
N PHE A 57 0.83 5.94 10.35
CA PHE A 57 0.71 7.10 9.47
C PHE A 57 1.17 6.74 8.06
N ALA A 58 0.30 6.84 7.06
CA ALA A 58 0.67 6.52 5.69
C ALA A 58 1.13 7.76 4.93
N GLU A 59 2.35 7.73 4.41
CA GLU A 59 2.88 8.72 3.48
C GLU A 59 2.89 8.14 2.07
N ARG A 60 2.14 8.76 1.15
CA ARG A 60 1.92 8.22 -0.19
C ARG A 60 2.86 8.86 -1.19
N HIS A 61 3.46 8.04 -2.04
CA HIS A 61 4.38 8.44 -3.09
C HIS A 61 3.90 7.94 -4.45
N ASP A 62 4.30 8.66 -5.50
CA ASP A 62 4.10 8.23 -6.89
C ASP A 62 4.88 6.95 -7.20
N GLY A 63 4.42 6.19 -8.20
CA GLY A 63 5.12 4.97 -8.65
C GLY A 63 6.51 5.25 -9.22
N GLU A 64 6.73 6.49 -9.63
CA GLU A 64 7.92 7.04 -10.25
C GLU A 64 9.09 7.11 -9.25
N ALA A 65 8.83 6.98 -7.95
CA ALA A 65 9.86 6.77 -6.93
C ALA A 65 10.79 5.59 -7.28
N ALA A 66 10.25 4.50 -7.83
CA ALA A 66 11.04 3.36 -8.27
C ALA A 66 11.95 3.71 -9.45
N ALA A 67 11.44 4.48 -10.42
CA ALA A 67 12.21 4.95 -11.58
C ALA A 67 13.35 5.89 -11.17
N ARG A 68 13.10 6.81 -10.22
CA ARG A 68 14.15 7.67 -9.64
C ARG A 68 15.25 6.84 -8.96
N GLY A 69 14.87 5.81 -8.21
CA GLY A 69 15.83 4.89 -7.59
C GLY A 69 16.70 4.17 -8.62
N LEU A 70 16.09 3.67 -9.70
CA LEU A 70 16.82 3.00 -10.78
C LEU A 70 17.81 3.93 -11.49
N ALA A 71 17.40 5.17 -11.77
CA ALA A 71 18.28 6.17 -12.38
C ALA A 71 19.51 6.45 -11.51
N LEU A 72 19.32 6.65 -10.19
CA LEU A 72 20.41 6.87 -9.24
C LEU A 72 21.39 5.68 -9.15
N ILE A 73 20.89 4.45 -9.27
CA ILE A 73 21.76 3.27 -9.33
C ILE A 73 22.56 3.31 -10.64
N GLY A 74 21.90 3.58 -11.76
CA GLY A 74 22.53 3.67 -13.09
C GLY A 74 23.66 4.70 -13.16
N GLU A 75 23.48 5.87 -12.54
CA GLU A 75 24.50 6.93 -12.43
C GLU A 75 25.72 6.51 -11.60
N ARG A 76 25.57 5.58 -10.67
CA ARG A 76 26.62 5.14 -9.74
C ARG A 76 27.29 3.83 -10.17
N THR A 77 26.70 3.09 -11.09
CA THR A 77 27.30 1.90 -11.70
C THR A 77 28.14 2.29 -12.91
N VAL A 78 29.45 2.05 -12.83
CA VAL A 78 30.30 2.00 -14.03
C VAL A 78 29.97 0.70 -14.75
N TRP A 79 29.26 0.81 -15.88
CA TRP A 79 29.06 -0.31 -16.78
C TRP A 79 30.38 -0.56 -17.49
N ASN A 80 31.06 -1.66 -17.12
CA ASN A 80 32.26 -2.18 -17.80
C ASN A 80 31.83 -3.24 -18.80
#